data_AF-A0A0Q9SCT4-F1
#
_entry.id   AF-A0A0Q9SCT4-F1
#
_cell.length_a   1.000
_cell.length_b   1.000
_cell.length_c   1.000
_cell.angle_alpha   90.00
_cell.angle_beta   90.00
_cell.angle_gamma   90.00
#
_symmetry.space_group_name_H-M   'P 1'
#
loop_
_entity.id
_entity.type
_entity.pdbx_description
1 polymer ?
#
loop_
_entity_poly.entity_id
_entity_poly.type
_entity_poly.pdbx_seq_one_letter_code
_entity_poly.pdbx_strand_id
1 'polypeptide(L)'
;MTVIAFRPRRNPEAPSSEGDGIPLTGTFRSPRGDEGVMTGHLRLQRLVLAPRGAFVTGVFTGELREPDGTVVGRESRRTTAPADLVRDELGLHPVVRPLELDLMGLVVHVHSFAIEPGKVFPSPHRAARRSVRPEAGRARGGDLR
;
A
#
# COMPACT_ATOMS: atom_id res chain seq x y z
N MET A 1 -40.09 25.26 -3.72
CA MET A 1 -39.44 24.05 -3.14
C MET A 1 -38.21 23.75 -3.98
N THR A 2 -37.01 23.84 -3.41
CA THR A 2 -35.76 23.63 -4.15
C THR A 2 -35.17 22.29 -3.74
N VAL A 3 -35.06 21.37 -4.70
CA VAL A 3 -34.50 20.03 -4.50
C VAL A 3 -33.00 20.09 -4.80
N ILE A 4 -32.16 19.80 -3.81
CA ILE A 4 -30.72 19.66 -4.00
C ILE A 4 -30.43 18.20 -4.34
N ALA A 5 -30.07 17.94 -5.60
CA ALA A 5 -29.64 16.61 -6.02
C ALA A 5 -28.20 16.35 -5.54
N PHE A 6 -28.01 15.39 -4.65
CA PHE A 6 -26.70 14.86 -4.30
C PHE A 6 -26.16 14.06 -5.49
N ARG A 7 -25.22 14.64 -6.24
CA ARG A 7 -24.45 13.86 -7.23
C ARG A 7 -23.51 12.92 -6.46
N PRO A 8 -23.55 11.60 -6.69
CA PRO A 8 -22.54 10.71 -6.15
C PRO A 8 -21.19 11.17 -6.69
N ARG A 9 -20.25 11.48 -5.79
CA ARG A 9 -18.86 11.70 -6.16
C ARG A 9 -18.39 10.40 -6.82
N ARG A 10 -18.13 10.41 -8.13
CA ARG A 10 -17.27 9.40 -8.75
C ARG A 10 -15.98 9.42 -7.96
N ASN A 11 -15.76 8.39 -7.14
CA ASN A 11 -14.44 8.12 -6.61
C ASN A 11 -13.59 7.83 -7.85
N PRO A 12 -12.59 8.68 -8.20
CA PRO A 12 -11.64 8.27 -9.20
C PRO A 12 -10.97 7.04 -8.60
N GLU A 13 -11.25 5.88 -9.19
CA GLU A 13 -10.47 4.67 -9.03
C GLU A 13 -9.04 5.09 -9.36
N ALA A 14 -8.29 5.44 -8.31
CA ALA A 14 -6.92 5.86 -8.45
C ALA A 14 -6.22 4.68 -9.14
N PRO A 15 -5.37 4.94 -10.16
CA PRO A 15 -4.70 3.85 -10.85
C PRO A 15 -4.01 2.99 -9.80
N SER A 16 -4.53 1.76 -9.66
CA SER A 16 -3.91 0.71 -8.89
C SER A 16 -2.49 0.66 -9.39
N SER A 17 -1.55 1.16 -8.58
CA SER A 17 -0.14 0.96 -8.84
C SER A 17 0.13 -0.51 -8.50
N GLU A 18 -0.38 -1.41 -9.35
CA GLU A 18 -0.24 -2.87 -9.25
C GLU A 18 1.23 -3.30 -9.24
N GLY A 19 2.16 -2.40 -9.58
CA GLY A 19 3.60 -2.64 -9.54
C GLY A 19 4.38 -2.10 -8.33
N ASP A 20 3.78 -1.37 -7.38
CA ASP A 20 4.55 -0.72 -6.28
C ASP A 20 4.23 -1.28 -4.88
N GLY A 21 3.28 -2.23 -4.79
CA GLY A 21 2.92 -2.88 -3.54
C GLY A 21 3.96 -3.89 -3.06
N ILE A 22 4.00 -4.15 -1.75
CA ILE A 22 4.72 -5.29 -1.17
C ILE A 22 3.75 -6.48 -1.15
N PRO A 23 4.04 -7.60 -1.82
CA PRO A 23 3.11 -8.72 -1.89
C PRO A 23 2.91 -9.32 -0.48
N LEU A 24 1.68 -9.75 -0.21
CA LEU A 24 1.33 -10.46 1.01
C LEU A 24 0.30 -11.55 0.71
N THR A 25 0.27 -12.54 1.60
CA THR A 25 -0.65 -13.66 1.56
C THR A 25 -1.20 -13.91 2.95
N GLY A 26 -2.36 -14.55 3.00
CA GLY A 26 -2.97 -14.98 4.24
C GLY A 26 -4.06 -15.99 3.99
N THR A 27 -4.71 -16.41 5.07
CA THR A 27 -5.82 -17.35 5.03
C THR A 27 -6.99 -16.84 5.87
N PHE A 28 -8.19 -17.29 5.56
CA PHE A 28 -9.39 -16.93 6.32
C PHE A 28 -10.35 -18.12 6.39
N ARG A 29 -11.24 -18.11 7.38
CA ARG A 29 -12.31 -19.09 7.46
C ARG A 29 -13.47 -18.65 6.58
N SER A 30 -13.79 -19.43 5.56
CA SER A 30 -14.96 -19.20 4.72
C SER A 30 -16.25 -19.32 5.52
N PRO A 31 -17.28 -18.52 5.21
CA PRO A 31 -18.64 -18.74 5.72
C PRO A 31 -19.20 -20.15 5.44
N ARG A 32 -18.67 -20.84 4.42
CA ARG A 32 -19.04 -22.22 4.07
C ARG A 32 -18.34 -23.26 4.96
N GLY A 33 -17.39 -22.85 5.79
CA GLY A 33 -16.65 -23.73 6.70
C GLY A 33 -15.37 -24.30 6.11
N ASP A 34 -14.87 -23.82 4.98
CA ASP A 34 -13.56 -24.18 4.43
C ASP A 34 -12.51 -23.10 4.68
N GLU A 35 -11.25 -23.37 4.37
CA GLU A 35 -10.17 -22.38 4.45
C GLU A 35 -9.96 -21.71 3.09
N GLY A 36 -10.21 -20.41 3.03
CA GLY A 36 -9.95 -19.60 1.84
C GLY A 36 -8.57 -18.95 1.89
N VAL A 37 -8.11 -18.49 0.73
CA VAL A 37 -6.82 -17.82 0.55
C VAL A 37 -7.02 -16.34 0.30
N MET A 38 -6.14 -15.53 0.89
CA MET A 38 -5.99 -14.12 0.60
C MET A 38 -4.69 -13.88 -0.16
N THR A 39 -4.78 -13.14 -1.27
CA THR A 39 -3.62 -12.59 -1.97
C THR A 39 -3.76 -11.08 -2.06
N GLY A 40 -2.65 -10.37 -1.95
CA GLY A 40 -2.75 -8.93 -1.86
C GLY A 40 -1.42 -8.20 -1.84
N HIS A 41 -1.51 -6.93 -1.50
CA HIS A 41 -0.34 -6.09 -1.35
C HIS A 41 -0.50 -5.06 -0.24
N LEU A 42 0.61 -4.71 0.40
CA LEU A 42 0.76 -3.56 1.25
C LEU A 42 1.29 -2.38 0.42
N ARG A 43 0.54 -1.29 0.40
CA ARG A 43 1.07 0.04 0.05
C ARG A 43 1.63 0.69 1.30
N LEU A 44 2.95 0.64 1.44
CA LEU A 44 3.66 1.24 2.56
C LEU A 44 3.44 2.75 2.60
N GLN A 45 3.04 3.28 3.75
CA GLN A 45 2.97 4.73 3.98
C GLN A 45 4.09 5.21 4.89
N ARG A 46 4.41 4.45 5.94
CA ARG A 46 5.42 4.84 6.92
C ARG A 46 5.97 3.65 7.70
N LEU A 47 7.28 3.67 7.95
CA LEU A 47 7.92 2.91 9.04
C LEU A 47 8.09 3.84 10.26
N VAL A 48 7.65 3.38 11.43
CA VAL A 48 7.76 4.08 12.71
C VAL A 48 8.66 3.29 13.63
N LEU A 49 9.74 3.93 14.09
CA LEU A 49 10.61 3.39 15.13
C LEU A 49 10.22 4.02 16.47
N ALA A 50 9.92 3.19 17.46
CA ALA A 50 9.55 3.60 18.81
C ALA A 50 10.33 2.77 19.84
N PRO A 51 10.41 3.20 21.12
CA PRO A 51 11.09 2.42 22.15
C PRO A 51 10.58 0.98 22.30
N ARG A 52 9.29 0.77 21.98
CA ARG A 52 8.61 -0.52 22.02
C ARG A 52 8.78 -1.39 20.76
N GLY A 53 9.59 -0.95 19.78
CA GLY A 53 9.85 -1.68 18.53
C GLY A 53 9.51 -0.91 17.26
N ALA A 54 9.51 -1.62 16.14
CA ALA A 54 9.18 -1.06 14.82
C ALA A 54 7.73 -1.37 14.41
N PHE A 55 7.13 -0.42 13.69
CA PHE A 55 5.75 -0.53 13.23
C PHE A 55 5.63 -0.02 11.80
N VAL A 56 4.82 -0.70 11.02
CA VAL A 56 4.58 -0.38 9.62
C VAL A 56 3.14 0.07 9.48
N THR A 57 2.94 1.30 9.03
CA THR A 57 1.61 1.82 8.70
C THR A 57 1.47 1.86 7.19
N GLY A 58 0.34 1.34 6.70
CA GLY A 58 0.04 1.38 5.28
C GLY A 58 -1.38 0.95 4.97
N VAL A 59 -1.66 0.84 3.67
CA VAL A 59 -2.93 0.34 3.16
C VAL A 59 -2.72 -1.10 2.69
N PHE A 60 -3.41 -2.03 3.33
CA PHE A 60 -3.42 -3.44 2.99
C PHE A 60 -4.60 -3.68 2.05
N THR A 61 -4.31 -4.12 0.84
CA THR A 61 -5.33 -4.52 -0.14
C THR A 61 -5.30 -6.03 -0.27
N GLY A 62 -6.43 -6.69 -0.07
CA GLY A 62 -6.55 -8.14 -0.21
C GLY A 62 -7.71 -8.53 -1.11
N GLU A 63 -7.49 -9.54 -1.93
CA GLU A 63 -8.52 -10.30 -2.63
C GLU A 63 -8.68 -11.64 -1.92
N LEU A 64 -9.92 -11.98 -1.56
CA LEU A 64 -10.27 -13.22 -0.89
C LEU A 64 -10.84 -14.21 -1.89
N ARG A 65 -10.33 -15.44 -1.88
CA ARG A 65 -10.79 -16.54 -2.74
C ARG A 65 -11.13 -17.76 -1.91
N GLU A 66 -12.25 -18.38 -2.25
CA GLU A 66 -12.64 -19.71 -1.76
C GLU A 66 -11.68 -20.79 -2.30
N PRO A 67 -11.67 -21.99 -1.69
CA PRO A 67 -10.86 -23.11 -2.18
C PRO A 67 -11.13 -23.50 -3.65
N ASP A 68 -12.36 -23.31 -4.12
CA ASP A 68 -12.76 -23.57 -5.50
C ASP A 68 -12.30 -22.47 -6.49
N GLY A 69 -11.61 -21.44 -5.99
CA GLY A 69 -11.12 -20.30 -6.76
C GLY A 69 -12.12 -19.15 -6.91
N THR A 70 -13.35 -19.30 -6.39
CA THR A 70 -14.38 -18.26 -6.41
C THR A 70 -13.93 -17.04 -5.63
N VAL A 71 -13.99 -15.86 -6.25
CA VAL A 71 -13.68 -14.59 -5.58
C VAL A 71 -14.81 -14.23 -4.63
N VAL A 72 -14.50 -14.12 -3.34
CA VAL A 72 -15.41 -13.63 -2.30
C VAL A 72 -15.52 -12.12 -2.36
N GLY A 73 -14.39 -11.44 -2.56
CA GLY A 73 -14.35 -9.99 -2.70
C GLY A 73 -12.93 -9.42 -2.55
N ARG A 74 -12.84 -8.10 -2.69
CA ARG A 74 -11.59 -7.34 -2.56
C ARG A 74 -11.82 -6.11 -1.70
N GLU A 75 -10.99 -5.91 -0.69
CA GLU A 75 -11.06 -4.76 0.20
C GLU A 75 -9.68 -4.16 0.48
N SER A 76 -9.66 -2.86 0.78
CA SER A 76 -8.49 -2.13 1.25
C SER A 76 -8.72 -1.61 2.67
N ARG A 77 -7.80 -1.90 3.60
CA ARG A 77 -7.84 -1.41 4.98
C ARG A 77 -6.54 -0.73 5.37
N ARG A 78 -6.64 0.43 6.04
CA ARG A 78 -5.48 1.08 6.65
C ARG A 78 -5.22 0.48 8.02
N THR A 79 -4.02 -0.06 8.21
CA THR A 79 -3.62 -0.74 9.45
C THR A 79 -2.19 -0.36 9.82
N THR A 80 -1.88 -0.45 11.12
CA THR A 80 -0.50 -0.43 11.62
C THR A 80 -0.17 -1.82 12.13
N ALA A 81 0.84 -2.45 11.53
CA ALA A 81 1.31 -3.77 11.89
C ALA A 81 2.66 -3.69 12.60
N PRO A 82 2.90 -4.49 13.64
CA PRO A 82 4.22 -4.56 14.24
C PRO A 82 5.21 -5.26 13.30
N ALA A 83 6.46 -4.84 13.36
CA ALA A 83 7.55 -5.42 12.60
C ALA A 83 8.82 -5.57 13.44
N ASP A 84 9.63 -6.53 13.06
CA ASP A 84 10.97 -6.74 13.58
C ASP A 84 11.99 -6.15 12.60
N LEU A 85 13.07 -5.56 13.10
CA LEU A 85 14.16 -5.10 12.26
C LEU A 85 15.22 -6.19 12.18
N VAL A 86 15.41 -6.72 10.97
CA VAL A 86 16.38 -7.78 10.68
C VAL A 86 17.53 -7.17 9.89
N ARG A 87 18.76 -7.57 10.23
CA ARG A 87 19.97 -7.17 9.52
C ARG A 87 20.52 -8.40 8.80
N ASP A 88 20.66 -8.29 7.49
CA ASP A 88 21.27 -9.31 6.63
C ASP A 88 22.36 -8.69 5.74
N GLU A 89 22.79 -9.44 4.72
CA GLU A 89 23.79 -8.99 3.74
C GLU A 89 23.31 -7.79 2.89
N LEU A 90 22.00 -7.59 2.76
CA LEU A 90 21.37 -6.49 2.03
C LEU A 90 21.15 -5.24 2.92
N GLY A 91 21.39 -5.38 4.23
CA GLY A 91 21.31 -4.31 5.20
C GLY A 91 20.17 -4.48 6.19
N LEU A 92 19.71 -3.36 6.74
CA LEU A 92 18.64 -3.35 7.73
C LEU A 92 17.28 -3.26 7.03
N HIS A 93 16.39 -4.22 7.29
CA HIS A 93 15.05 -4.25 6.69
C HIS A 93 13.98 -4.68 7.71
N PRO A 94 12.74 -4.19 7.59
CA PRO A 94 11.65 -4.62 8.45
C PRO A 94 10.99 -5.90 7.95
N VAL A 95 10.69 -6.80 8.87
CA VAL A 95 9.86 -8.00 8.68
C VAL A 95 8.56 -7.80 9.45
N VAL A 96 7.44 -7.72 8.72
CA VAL A 96 6.12 -7.59 9.33
C VAL A 96 5.74 -8.92 9.98
N ARG A 97 5.34 -8.88 11.24
CA ARG A 97 4.90 -10.07 11.99
C ARG A 97 3.53 -10.54 11.47
N PRO A 98 3.16 -11.82 11.66
CA PRO A 98 1.81 -12.28 11.37
C PRO A 98 0.79 -11.39 12.08
N LEU A 99 -0.31 -11.08 11.39
CA LEU A 99 -1.36 -10.23 11.94
C LEU A 99 -2.74 -10.66 11.47
N GLU A 100 -3.76 -10.20 12.18
CA GLU A 100 -5.15 -10.35 11.77
C GLU A 100 -5.64 -9.07 11.10
N LEU A 101 -6.26 -9.23 9.94
CA LEU A 101 -7.00 -8.19 9.26
C LEU A 101 -8.46 -8.60 9.16
N ASP A 102 -9.35 -7.77 9.64
CA ASP A 102 -10.77 -7.93 9.32
C ASP A 102 -11.04 -7.27 7.96
N LEU A 103 -11.39 -8.09 6.98
CA LEU A 103 -11.78 -7.70 5.63
C LEU A 103 -13.18 -8.25 5.37
N MET A 104 -14.13 -7.36 5.10
CA MET A 104 -15.53 -7.66 4.80
C MET A 104 -16.22 -8.44 5.91
N GLY A 105 -15.80 -8.24 7.17
CA GLY A 105 -16.29 -8.99 8.32
C GLY A 105 -15.66 -10.38 8.51
N LEU A 106 -14.64 -10.72 7.71
CA LEU A 106 -13.88 -11.97 7.81
C LEU A 106 -12.51 -11.69 8.42
N VAL A 107 -12.15 -12.45 9.44
CA VAL A 107 -10.81 -12.41 10.04
C VAL A 107 -9.85 -13.16 9.12
N VAL A 108 -8.90 -12.42 8.56
CA VAL A 108 -7.83 -12.90 7.70
C VAL A 108 -6.53 -12.95 8.49
N HIS A 109 -5.93 -14.11 8.60
CA HIS A 109 -4.60 -14.30 9.15
C HIS A 109 -3.56 -14.04 8.07
N VAL A 110 -2.97 -12.85 8.07
CA VAL A 110 -1.90 -12.48 7.15
C VAL A 110 -0.58 -13.06 7.68
N HIS A 111 0.14 -13.77 6.82
CA HIS A 111 1.43 -14.34 7.15
C HIS A 111 2.51 -13.26 7.30
N SER A 112 3.64 -13.61 7.93
CA SER A 112 4.79 -12.71 7.99
C SER A 112 5.34 -12.43 6.60
N PHE A 113 5.77 -11.20 6.33
CA PHE A 113 6.42 -10.85 5.08
C PHE A 113 7.51 -9.79 5.29
N ALA A 114 8.58 -9.88 4.50
CA ALA A 114 9.67 -8.92 4.52
C ALA A 114 9.36 -7.71 3.62
N ILE A 115 9.84 -6.54 4.03
CA ILE A 115 9.81 -5.33 3.20
C ILE A 115 11.22 -5.04 2.72
N GLU A 116 11.39 -4.96 1.40
CA GLU A 116 12.68 -4.62 0.81
C GLU A 116 13.21 -3.25 1.33
N PRO A 117 14.50 -3.15 1.69
CA PRO A 117 15.07 -1.92 2.23
C PRO A 117 14.82 -0.69 1.35
N GLY A 118 14.87 -0.86 0.02
CA GLY A 118 14.66 0.22 -0.96
C GLY A 118 13.24 0.80 -0.98
N LYS A 119 12.25 0.07 -0.44
CA LYS A 119 10.86 0.56 -0.31
C LYS A 119 10.64 1.38 0.97
N VAL A 120 11.50 1.19 1.97
CA VAL A 120 11.40 1.83 3.29
C VAL A 120 12.21 3.12 3.36
N PHE A 121 13.42 3.06 2.84
CA PHE A 121 14.37 4.17 2.87
C PHE A 121 14.55 4.68 1.43
N PRO A 122 13.81 5.73 1.01
CA PRO A 122 14.02 6.28 -0.32
C PRO A 122 15.47 6.73 -0.45
N SER A 123 16.20 6.09 -1.37
CA SER A 123 17.60 6.42 -1.62
C SER A 123 17.73 7.90 -2.01
N PRO A 124 18.66 8.67 -1.41
CA PRO A 124 18.77 10.11 -1.60
C PRO A 124 18.96 10.53 -3.06
N HIS A 125 19.47 9.63 -3.91
CA HIS A 125 19.66 9.89 -5.34
C HIS A 125 18.36 10.06 -6.14
N ARG A 126 17.21 9.55 -5.68
CA ARG A 126 15.94 9.64 -6.44
C ARG A 126 15.23 10.99 -6.28
N ALA A 127 15.47 11.70 -5.16
CA ALA A 127 14.85 12.99 -4.89
C ALA A 127 15.43 14.14 -5.76
N ALA A 128 16.71 14.06 -6.12
CA ALA A 128 17.42 15.13 -6.85
C ALA A 128 17.01 15.30 -8.32
N ARG A 129 16.40 14.28 -8.95
CA ARG A 129 16.01 14.36 -10.38
C ARG A 129 14.66 15.04 -10.64
N ARG A 130 13.88 15.35 -9.61
CA ARG A 130 12.52 15.90 -9.76
C ARG A 130 12.46 17.44 -9.68
N SER A 131 13.59 18.11 -9.48
CA SER A 131 13.68 19.57 -9.31
C SER A 131 14.16 20.34 -10.54
N VAL A 132 14.26 19.73 -11.73
CA VAL A 132 14.50 20.49 -12.97
C VAL A 132 13.17 21.01 -13.49
N ARG A 133 12.69 22.11 -12.91
CA ARG A 133 11.67 22.95 -13.52
C ARG A 133 12.34 23.69 -14.69
N PRO A 134 11.93 23.49 -15.97
CA PRO A 134 12.42 24.34 -17.04
C PRO A 134 11.86 25.74 -16.80
N GLU A 135 12.76 26.65 -16.43
CA GLU A 135 12.46 28.06 -16.27
C GLU A 135 12.20 28.67 -17.64
N ALA A 136 10.93 29.04 -17.84
CA ALA A 136 10.40 30.14 -18.65
C ALA A 136 11.20 30.59 -19.89
N GLY A 137 10.59 30.36 -21.05
CA GLY A 137 10.89 31.09 -22.28
C GLY A 137 10.84 32.60 -22.07
N ARG A 138 11.97 33.27 -22.34
CA ARG A 138 12.04 34.71 -22.57
C ARG A 138 12.03 34.92 -24.09
N ALA A 139 10.83 35.08 -24.65
CA ALA A 139 10.66 35.72 -25.94
C ALA A 139 11.11 37.18 -25.80
N ARG A 140 12.27 37.53 -26.38
CA ARG A 140 12.64 38.92 -26.62
C ARG A 140 12.08 39.34 -27.98
N GLY A 141 10.90 39.97 -27.95
CA GLY A 141 10.52 40.93 -28.97
C GLY A 141 11.32 42.22 -28.77
N GLY A 142 11.76 42.82 -29.86
CA GLY A 142 12.53 44.06 -29.84
C GLY A 142 12.97 44.47 -31.24
N ASP A 143 12.00 44.63 -32.15
CA ASP A 143 12.13 45.56 -33.27
C ASP A 143 12.28 46.97 -32.71
N LEU A 144 13.31 47.69 -33.17
CA LEU A 144 13.35 49.14 -33.41
C LEU A 144 14.79 49.53 -33.75
N ARG A 145 15.14 49.49 -35.04
CA ARG A 145 15.62 50.64 -35.84
C ARG A 145 16.10 50.18 -37.21
#